data_AF-A0A8R2F864-F1
#
_entry.id   AF-A0A8R2F864-F1
#
_cell.length_a   1.000
_cell.length_b   1.000
_cell.length_c   1.000
_cell.angle_alpha   90.00
_cell.angle_beta   90.00
_cell.angle_gamma   90.00
#
_symmetry.space_group_name_H-M   'P 1'
#
loop_
_entity.id
_entity.type
_entity.pdbx_description
1 polymer ?
#
loop_
_entity_poly.entity_id
_entity_poly.type
_entity_poly.pdbx_seq_one_letter_code
_entity_poly.pdbx_strand_id
1 'polypeptide(L)'
;MFVETNICDKLRAWNIQFNVTHNCLNALLKILQTEGLNVPKDGRTLMKTPPKHTIIQMNNGSYVHFGIEQMVYPILRKHKNDLLNINNLKFGINVDGLPLASSSKSQFWPILMCIVNVKVLSKYVIPIGIFHGFEKPFSVDEFLSFFLIDALSMLENGINVDNTLYNMEIAHIVCDAPAKAFLLKVKSHNAYHGCNTCIDEGVFNKTMTFLTTNIDNSSY
;
A
#
# COMPACT_ATOMS: atom_id res chain seq x y z
N MET A 1 4.80 -37.48 -3.09
CA MET A 1 4.53 -37.52 -1.64
C MET A 1 3.30 -36.66 -1.40
N PHE A 2 2.12 -37.25 -1.23
CA PHE A 2 0.89 -36.51 -0.96
C PHE A 2 0.98 -35.97 0.46
N VAL A 3 1.04 -34.64 0.62
CA VAL A 3 0.94 -34.02 1.94
C VAL A 3 -0.49 -34.27 2.42
N GLU A 4 -0.64 -35.04 3.50
CA GLU A 4 -1.92 -35.09 4.22
C GLU A 4 -2.29 -33.67 4.61
N THR A 5 -3.28 -33.11 3.93
CA THR A 5 -3.79 -31.78 4.22
C THR A 5 -4.71 -31.91 5.41
N ASN A 6 -4.23 -31.47 6.58
CA ASN A 6 -5.02 -31.40 7.80
C ASN A 6 -6.28 -30.55 7.55
N ILE A 7 -7.37 -30.78 8.29
CA ILE A 7 -8.62 -30.00 8.20
C ILE A 7 -8.37 -28.49 8.19
N CYS A 8 -7.38 -28.00 8.93
CA CYS A 8 -7.00 -26.59 8.94
C CYS A 8 -6.48 -26.10 7.58
N ASP A 9 -5.72 -26.91 6.83
CA ASP A 9 -5.27 -26.57 5.48
C ASP A 9 -6.45 -26.51 4.50
N LYS A 10 -7.40 -27.47 4.61
CA LYS A 10 -8.61 -27.50 3.79
C LYS A 10 -9.50 -26.29 4.05
N LEU A 11 -9.71 -25.94 5.32
CA LEU A 11 -10.48 -24.76 5.72
C LEU A 11 -9.82 -23.45 5.27
N ARG A 12 -8.49 -23.36 5.32
CA ARG A 12 -7.76 -22.19 4.77
C ARG A 12 -7.98 -22.06 3.27
N ALA A 13 -7.79 -23.14 2.52
CA ALA A 13 -7.98 -23.15 1.07
C ALA A 13 -9.42 -22.75 0.70
N TRP A 14 -10.41 -23.33 1.39
CA TRP A 14 -11.82 -22.98 1.25
C TRP A 14 -12.10 -21.51 1.55
N ASN A 15 -11.60 -20.99 2.69
CA ASN A 15 -11.79 -19.60 3.08
C ASN A 15 -11.26 -18.62 2.01
N ILE A 16 -10.08 -18.91 1.45
CA ILE A 16 -9.47 -18.10 0.37
C ILE A 16 -10.27 -18.22 -0.92
N GLN A 17 -10.67 -19.43 -1.30
CA GLN A 17 -11.38 -19.70 -2.56
C GLN A 17 -12.73 -18.98 -2.61
N PHE A 18 -13.47 -18.96 -1.50
CA PHE A 18 -14.81 -18.40 -1.42
C PHE A 18 -14.86 -16.99 -0.81
N ASN A 19 -13.71 -16.40 -0.49
CA ASN A 19 -13.59 -15.08 0.15
C ASN A 19 -14.53 -14.93 1.36
N VAL A 20 -14.54 -15.94 2.22
CA VAL A 20 -15.47 -16.03 3.35
C VAL A 20 -15.14 -14.94 4.38
N THR A 21 -16.16 -14.25 4.88
CA THR A 21 -15.96 -13.19 5.85
C THR A 21 -15.41 -13.73 7.16
N HIS A 22 -14.60 -12.94 7.86
CA HIS A 22 -13.98 -13.35 9.12
C HIS A 22 -15.02 -13.72 10.19
N ASN A 23 -16.17 -13.05 10.20
CA ASN A 23 -17.28 -13.37 11.11
C ASN A 23 -17.89 -14.75 10.80
N CYS A 24 -18.12 -15.05 9.52
CA CYS A 24 -18.64 -16.35 9.09
C CYS A 24 -17.63 -17.47 9.39
N LEU A 25 -16.35 -17.25 9.10
CA LEU A 25 -15.28 -18.21 9.43
C LEU A 25 -15.23 -18.49 10.94
N ASN A 26 -15.27 -17.46 11.78
CA ASN A 26 -15.29 -17.61 13.24
C ASN A 26 -16.53 -18.36 13.73
N ALA A 27 -17.69 -18.15 13.12
CA ALA A 27 -18.91 -18.88 13.45
C ALA A 27 -18.78 -20.37 13.11
N LEU A 28 -18.25 -20.69 11.91
CA LEU A 28 -17.99 -22.07 11.50
C LEU A 28 -16.97 -22.75 12.41
N LEU A 29 -15.85 -22.10 12.72
CA LEU A 29 -14.82 -22.66 13.60
C LEU A 29 -15.37 -23.03 14.99
N LYS A 30 -16.27 -22.22 15.55
CA LYS A 30 -16.95 -22.54 16.81
C LYS A 30 -17.80 -23.81 16.70
N ILE A 31 -18.54 -23.99 15.61
CA ILE A 31 -19.36 -25.20 15.37
C ILE A 31 -18.44 -26.42 15.23
N LEU A 32 -17.35 -26.31 14.48
CA LEU A 32 -16.41 -27.43 14.32
C LEU A 32 -15.76 -27.82 15.66
N GLN A 33 -15.48 -26.85 16.54
CA GLN A 33 -15.02 -27.15 17.91
C GLN A 33 -16.06 -27.89 18.75
N THR A 34 -17.35 -27.55 18.62
CA THR A 34 -18.42 -28.27 19.36
C THR A 34 -18.57 -29.71 18.89
N GLU A 35 -18.24 -30.01 17.64
CA GLU A 35 -18.18 -31.36 17.08
C GLU A 35 -16.88 -32.11 17.41
N GLY A 36 -16.03 -31.57 18.27
CA GLY A 36 -14.79 -32.21 18.72
C GLY A 36 -13.61 -32.11 17.74
N LEU A 37 -13.70 -31.27 16.70
CA LEU A 37 -12.61 -31.09 15.75
C LEU A 37 -11.54 -30.17 16.33
N ASN A 38 -10.27 -30.56 16.16
CA ASN A 38 -9.11 -29.76 16.57
C ASN A 38 -8.84 -28.62 15.57
N VAL A 39 -9.61 -27.54 15.71
CA VAL A 39 -9.46 -26.30 14.93
C VAL A 39 -9.36 -25.09 15.87
N PRO A 40 -8.69 -24.00 15.46
CA PRO A 40 -8.59 -22.80 16.29
C PRO A 40 -9.94 -22.08 16.39
N LYS A 41 -10.11 -21.28 17.46
CA LYS A 41 -11.32 -20.48 17.70
C LYS A 41 -11.42 -19.24 16.81
N ASP A 42 -10.27 -18.72 16.38
CA ASP A 42 -10.15 -17.47 15.65
C ASP A 42 -9.59 -17.72 14.24
N GLY A 43 -10.26 -17.15 13.25
CA GLY A 43 -9.87 -17.17 11.85
C GLY A 43 -8.46 -16.65 11.60
N ARG A 44 -7.97 -15.66 12.37
CA ARG A 44 -6.59 -15.16 12.27
C ARG A 44 -5.59 -16.26 12.57
N THR A 45 -5.87 -17.06 13.61
CA THR A 45 -5.04 -18.21 14.00
C THR A 45 -5.12 -19.32 12.95
N LEU A 46 -6.31 -19.60 12.40
CA LEU A 46 -6.47 -20.55 11.29
C LEU A 46 -5.62 -20.13 10.08
N MET A 47 -5.70 -18.84 9.73
CA MET A 47 -5.00 -18.23 8.61
C MET A 47 -3.50 -17.99 8.87
N LYS A 48 -3.00 -18.35 10.07
CA LYS A 48 -1.62 -18.09 10.50
C LYS A 48 -1.20 -16.63 10.32
N THR A 49 -2.11 -15.71 10.61
CA THR A 49 -1.85 -14.27 10.48
C THR A 49 -0.75 -13.88 11.46
N PRO A 50 0.35 -13.24 11.02
CA PRO A 50 1.42 -12.82 11.91
C PRO A 50 0.88 -11.94 13.05
N PRO A 51 1.17 -12.27 14.32
CA PRO A 51 0.55 -11.59 15.45
C PRO A 51 1.21 -10.24 15.80
N LYS A 52 2.41 -9.95 15.28
CA LYS A 52 3.18 -8.74 15.60
C LYS A 52 3.93 -8.23 14.37
N HIS A 53 3.75 -6.96 14.06
CA HIS A 53 4.66 -6.20 13.21
C HIS A 53 5.47 -5.25 14.09
N THR A 54 6.71 -4.96 13.71
CA THR A 54 7.52 -3.94 14.38
C THR A 54 6.87 -2.58 14.14
N ILE A 55 6.46 -1.92 15.22
CA ILE A 55 5.95 -0.54 15.17
C ILE A 55 7.13 0.40 15.40
N ILE A 56 7.38 1.25 14.43
CA ILE A 56 8.38 2.31 14.46
C ILE A 56 7.70 3.55 15.03
N GLN A 57 8.23 4.09 16.13
CA GLN A 57 7.74 5.35 16.67
C GLN A 57 8.31 6.51 15.85
N MET A 58 7.44 7.41 15.42
CA MET A 58 7.77 8.64 14.71
C MET A 58 7.32 9.85 15.55
N ASN A 59 7.78 11.05 15.22
CA ASN A 59 7.57 12.25 16.03
C ASN A 59 6.11 12.45 16.51
N ASN A 60 5.14 12.39 15.61
CA ASN A 60 3.72 12.60 15.91
C ASN A 60 2.83 11.37 15.66
N GLY A 61 3.40 10.17 15.67
CA GLY A 61 2.63 8.97 15.41
C GLY A 61 3.44 7.69 15.39
N SER A 62 2.86 6.66 14.80
CA SER A 62 3.44 5.32 14.70
C SER A 62 3.41 4.86 13.26
N TYR A 63 4.45 4.13 12.84
CA TYR A 63 4.60 3.64 11.50
C TYR A 63 4.86 2.14 11.49
N VAL A 64 4.26 1.44 10.54
CA VAL A 64 4.58 0.05 10.25
C VAL A 64 5.08 -0.02 8.82
N HIS A 65 6.25 -0.60 8.65
CA HIS A 65 6.81 -0.92 7.35
C HIS A 65 6.60 -2.40 7.04
N PHE A 66 5.94 -2.69 5.92
CA PHE A 66 5.77 -4.06 5.42
C PHE A 66 6.90 -4.47 4.48
N GLY A 67 7.43 -3.51 3.73
CA GLY A 67 8.51 -3.68 2.78
C GLY A 67 8.03 -4.11 1.38
N ILE A 68 8.71 -3.64 0.34
CA ILE A 68 8.28 -3.87 -1.05
C ILE A 68 8.46 -5.34 -1.43
N GLU A 69 9.66 -5.88 -1.23
CA GLU A 69 9.98 -7.25 -1.64
C GLU A 69 9.10 -8.27 -0.90
N GLN A 70 8.92 -8.10 0.40
CA GLN A 70 8.14 -8.99 1.27
C GLN A 70 6.67 -9.07 0.82
N MET A 71 6.12 -7.94 0.36
CA MET A 71 4.72 -7.86 -0.05
C MET A 71 4.51 -8.25 -1.52
N VAL A 72 5.47 -7.95 -2.41
CA VAL A 72 5.37 -8.21 -3.85
C VAL A 72 5.74 -9.66 -4.20
N TYR A 73 6.77 -10.23 -3.56
CA TYR A 73 7.23 -11.60 -3.80
C TYR A 73 6.11 -12.66 -3.84
N PRO A 74 5.22 -12.78 -2.82
CA PRO A 74 4.19 -13.81 -2.83
C PRO A 74 3.18 -13.63 -3.97
N ILE A 75 2.93 -12.40 -4.40
CA ILE A 75 2.01 -12.10 -5.51
C ILE A 75 2.65 -12.52 -6.84
N LEU A 76 3.90 -12.12 -7.09
CA LEU A 76 4.63 -12.51 -8.29
C LEU A 76 4.80 -14.03 -8.37
N ARG A 77 5.14 -14.67 -7.25
CA ARG A 77 5.29 -16.12 -7.17
C ARG A 77 3.99 -16.86 -7.50
N LYS A 78 2.85 -16.40 -6.96
CA LYS A 78 1.53 -16.95 -7.25
C LYS A 78 1.16 -16.85 -8.74
N HIS A 79 1.60 -15.79 -9.40
CA HIS A 79 1.28 -15.47 -10.79
C HIS A 79 2.44 -15.73 -11.76
N LYS A 80 3.43 -16.56 -11.38
CA LYS A 80 4.62 -16.82 -12.20
C LYS A 80 4.29 -17.28 -13.63
N ASN A 81 3.25 -18.09 -13.79
CA ASN A 81 2.80 -18.56 -15.11
C ASN A 81 2.20 -17.45 -15.97
N ASP A 82 1.59 -16.43 -15.36
CA ASP A 82 1.07 -15.25 -16.07
C ASP A 82 2.19 -14.29 -16.51
N LEU A 83 3.42 -14.51 -16.02
CA LEU A 83 4.58 -13.63 -16.20
C LEU A 83 5.68 -14.23 -17.09
N LEU A 84 5.44 -15.37 -17.77
CA LEU A 84 6.47 -16.16 -18.48
C LEU A 84 7.30 -15.40 -19.54
N ASN A 85 6.86 -14.23 -19.99
CA ASN A 85 7.59 -13.37 -20.94
C ASN A 85 7.64 -11.90 -20.49
N ILE A 86 7.46 -11.64 -19.19
CA ILE A 86 7.39 -10.29 -18.64
C ILE A 86 8.54 -10.13 -17.66
N ASN A 87 9.61 -9.46 -18.12
CA ASN A 87 10.79 -9.21 -17.29
C ASN A 87 10.81 -7.78 -16.72
N ASN A 88 9.97 -6.88 -17.24
CA ASN A 88 9.86 -5.51 -16.77
C ASN A 88 8.43 -5.25 -16.25
N LEU A 89 8.33 -4.91 -14.97
CA LEU A 89 7.08 -4.59 -14.30
C LEU A 89 7.03 -3.11 -14.01
N LYS A 90 5.91 -2.48 -14.36
CA LYS A 90 5.64 -1.10 -14.06
C LYS A 90 4.74 -1.01 -12.85
N PHE A 91 5.08 -0.14 -11.91
CA PHE A 91 4.30 0.03 -10.70
C PHE A 91 3.82 1.47 -10.51
N GLY A 92 2.59 1.59 -10.00
CA GLY A 92 2.03 2.83 -9.52
C GLY A 92 2.22 2.91 -8.01
N ILE A 93 2.52 4.11 -7.51
CA ILE A 93 2.57 4.41 -6.08
C ILE A 93 1.38 5.30 -5.75
N ASN A 94 0.72 5.06 -4.63
CA ASN A 94 -0.29 5.95 -4.09
C ASN A 94 0.01 6.31 -2.63
N VAL A 95 -0.11 7.59 -2.32
CA VAL A 95 0.00 8.12 -0.95
C VAL A 95 -1.20 9.02 -0.69
N ASP A 96 -1.87 8.79 0.42
CA ASP A 96 -3.10 9.49 0.78
C ASP A 96 -3.21 9.66 2.31
N GLY A 97 -4.09 10.55 2.76
CA GLY A 97 -4.48 10.72 4.15
C GLY A 97 -5.93 10.29 4.37
N LEU A 98 -6.13 9.22 5.13
CA LEU A 98 -7.44 8.58 5.32
C LEU A 98 -7.92 8.73 6.78
N PRO A 99 -9.07 9.39 7.04
CA PRO A 99 -9.63 9.46 8.39
C PRO A 99 -10.13 8.09 8.85
N LEU A 100 -9.81 7.71 10.10
CA LEU A 100 -10.20 6.42 10.68
C LEU A 100 -11.52 6.45 11.43
N ALA A 101 -11.88 7.61 11.97
CA ALA A 101 -13.15 7.80 12.65
C ALA A 101 -13.65 9.21 12.38
N SER A 102 -14.96 9.36 12.23
CA SER A 102 -15.60 10.67 12.06
C SER A 102 -15.53 11.54 13.31
N SER A 103 -15.41 10.92 14.49
CA SER A 103 -15.43 11.59 15.80
C SER A 103 -14.04 11.84 16.39
N SER A 104 -12.96 11.42 15.72
CA SER A 104 -11.59 11.67 16.17
C SER A 104 -10.74 12.20 15.02
N LYS A 105 -9.66 12.91 15.31
CA LYS A 105 -8.70 13.32 14.29
C LYS A 105 -7.78 12.18 13.81
N SER A 106 -8.03 10.94 14.25
CA SER A 106 -7.18 9.80 13.92
C SER A 106 -7.19 9.52 12.41
N GLN A 107 -6.00 9.36 11.84
CA GLN A 107 -5.78 9.22 10.41
C GLN A 107 -4.73 8.13 10.14
N PHE A 108 -4.90 7.43 9.02
CA PHE A 108 -3.84 6.66 8.40
C PHE A 108 -3.28 7.38 7.19
N TRP A 109 -1.96 7.26 7.02
CA TRP A 109 -1.26 7.69 5.83
C TRP A 109 -0.57 6.47 5.21
N PRO A 110 -1.25 5.73 4.33
CA PRO A 110 -0.67 4.58 3.66
C PRO A 110 0.25 5.00 2.50
N ILE A 111 1.29 4.20 2.31
CA ILE A 111 2.07 4.12 1.07
C ILE A 111 1.64 2.82 0.39
N LEU A 112 0.92 2.94 -0.71
CA LEU A 112 0.36 1.85 -1.48
C LEU A 112 1.10 1.69 -2.79
N MET A 113 1.16 0.46 -3.29
CA MET A 113 1.76 0.12 -4.57
C MET A 113 0.83 -0.81 -5.36
N CYS A 114 0.87 -0.73 -6.69
CA CYS A 114 0.21 -1.69 -7.57
C CYS A 114 1.03 -1.94 -8.83
N ILE A 115 0.90 -3.11 -9.46
CA ILE A 115 1.53 -3.41 -10.76
C ILE A 115 0.54 -3.08 -11.86
N VAL A 116 0.89 -2.15 -12.75
CA VAL A 116 -0.08 -1.51 -13.66
C VAL A 116 -0.04 -2.08 -15.08
N ASN A 117 1.09 -2.64 -15.52
CA ASN A 117 1.25 -3.16 -16.87
C ASN A 117 0.86 -4.64 -17.03
N VAL A 118 0.38 -5.30 -15.96
CA VAL A 118 -0.04 -6.69 -15.99
C VAL A 118 -1.48 -6.81 -15.46
N LYS A 119 -2.43 -7.07 -16.36
CA LYS A 119 -3.88 -7.04 -16.06
C LYS A 119 -4.31 -7.94 -14.90
N VAL A 120 -3.72 -9.14 -14.78
CA VAL A 120 -4.06 -10.05 -13.67
C VAL A 120 -3.56 -9.53 -12.33
N LEU A 121 -2.51 -8.69 -12.34
CA LEU A 121 -1.89 -8.11 -11.15
C LEU A 121 -2.44 -6.73 -10.78
N SER A 122 -3.02 -5.99 -11.72
CA SER A 122 -3.51 -4.61 -11.52
C SER A 122 -4.65 -4.48 -10.52
N LYS A 123 -5.25 -5.61 -10.10
CA LYS A 123 -6.28 -5.66 -9.04
C LYS A 123 -5.71 -5.67 -7.62
N TYR A 124 -4.41 -5.93 -7.45
CA TYR A 124 -3.79 -5.98 -6.14
C TYR A 124 -3.33 -4.57 -5.73
N VAL A 125 -3.91 -4.07 -4.64
CA VAL A 125 -3.42 -2.89 -3.92
C VAL A 125 -2.56 -3.39 -2.77
N ILE A 126 -1.27 -3.05 -2.81
CA ILE A 126 -0.24 -3.63 -1.95
C ILE A 126 0.19 -2.55 -0.95
N PRO A 127 -0.11 -2.69 0.35
CA PRO A 127 0.39 -1.76 1.35
C PRO A 127 1.87 -2.00 1.62
N ILE A 128 2.68 -0.96 1.46
CA ILE A 128 4.14 -1.00 1.70
C ILE A 128 4.49 -0.41 3.07
N GLY A 129 3.78 0.65 3.44
CA GLY A 129 3.94 1.31 4.73
C GLY A 129 2.63 1.95 5.16
N ILE A 130 2.39 2.01 6.47
CA ILE A 130 1.23 2.72 7.03
C ILE A 130 1.70 3.53 8.22
N PHE A 131 1.51 4.85 8.14
CA PHE A 131 1.60 5.73 9.28
C PHE A 131 0.23 5.89 9.93
N HIS A 132 0.21 5.99 11.25
CA HIS A 132 -0.94 6.30 12.09
C HIS A 132 -0.62 7.47 13.00
N GLY A 133 -1.53 8.43 13.04
CA GLY A 133 -1.44 9.56 13.95
C GLY A 133 -2.77 10.28 14.09
N PHE A 134 -2.76 11.40 14.81
CA PHE A 134 -3.91 12.31 14.89
C PHE A 134 -3.81 13.48 13.91
N GLU A 135 -2.72 13.52 13.15
CA GLU A 135 -2.41 14.48 12.11
C GLU A 135 -1.64 13.76 10.99
N LYS A 136 -1.33 14.45 9.90
CA LYS A 136 -0.40 13.94 8.88
C LYS A 136 0.99 13.74 9.48
N PRO A 137 1.85 12.87 8.90
CA PRO A 137 3.20 12.69 9.39
C PRO A 137 3.94 14.03 9.47
N PHE A 138 4.63 14.28 10.58
CA PHE A 138 5.31 15.56 10.80
C PHE A 138 6.44 15.78 9.78
N SER A 139 7.24 14.75 9.51
CA SER A 139 8.35 14.78 8.59
C SER A 139 8.08 13.88 7.39
N VAL A 140 8.10 14.46 6.19
CA VAL A 140 8.04 13.70 4.91
C VAL A 140 9.23 12.75 4.79
N ASP A 141 10.41 13.21 5.21
CA ASP A 141 11.66 12.46 5.05
C ASP A 141 11.65 11.23 5.95
N GLU A 142 11.21 11.38 7.20
CA GLU A 142 11.05 10.27 8.13
C GLU A 142 9.98 9.29 7.64
N PHE A 143 8.82 9.81 7.20
CA PHE A 143 7.71 9.03 6.69
C PHE A 143 8.08 8.18 5.47
N LEU A 144 8.82 8.74 4.50
CA LEU A 144 9.19 8.05 3.27
C LEU A 144 10.50 7.26 3.38
N SER A 145 11.32 7.47 4.41
CA SER A 145 12.68 6.90 4.53
C SER A 145 12.77 5.41 4.19
N PHE A 146 12.01 4.57 4.89
CA PHE A 146 11.99 3.12 4.68
C PHE A 146 11.50 2.76 3.27
N PHE A 147 10.46 3.43 2.79
CA PHE A 147 9.96 3.21 1.43
C PHE A 147 11.00 3.57 0.37
N LEU A 148 11.73 4.68 0.53
CA LEU A 148 12.73 5.11 -0.43
C LEU A 148 13.92 4.14 -0.48
N ILE A 149 14.35 3.61 0.67
CA ILE A 149 15.40 2.58 0.72
C ILE A 149 14.99 1.37 -0.10
N ASP A 150 13.79 0.84 0.15
CA ASP A 150 13.25 -0.31 -0.59
C ASP A 150 13.06 -0.01 -2.08
N ALA A 151 12.48 1.15 -2.39
CA ALA A 151 12.18 1.53 -3.77
C ALA A 151 13.45 1.72 -4.60
N LEU A 152 14.48 2.37 -4.05
CA LEU A 152 15.76 2.54 -4.73
C LEU A 152 16.45 1.19 -4.94
N SER A 153 16.50 0.35 -3.91
CA SER A 153 17.04 -1.01 -4.02
C SER A 153 16.32 -1.82 -5.10
N MET A 154 14.99 -1.77 -5.12
CA MET A 154 14.17 -2.45 -6.12
C MET A 154 14.39 -1.92 -7.54
N LEU A 155 14.50 -0.60 -7.70
CA LEU A 155 14.71 0.03 -9.01
C LEU A 155 16.10 -0.29 -9.59
N GLU A 156 17.11 -0.38 -8.73
CA GLU A 156 18.48 -0.70 -9.13
C GLU A 156 18.68 -2.21 -9.37
N ASN A 157 18.15 -3.05 -8.48
CA ASN A 157 18.47 -4.48 -8.45
C ASN A 157 17.35 -5.38 -8.96
N GLY A 158 16.13 -4.86 -9.15
CA GLY A 158 14.94 -5.65 -9.44
C GLY A 158 14.46 -6.49 -8.24
N ILE A 159 13.49 -7.38 -8.49
CA ILE A 159 13.01 -8.38 -7.52
C ILE A 159 13.24 -9.78 -8.08
N ASN A 160 13.94 -10.63 -7.33
CA ASN A 160 14.16 -12.02 -7.71
C ASN A 160 13.09 -12.93 -7.11
N VAL A 161 12.38 -13.67 -7.96
CA VAL A 161 11.36 -14.65 -7.54
C VAL A 161 11.68 -16.00 -8.16
N ASP A 162 12.09 -16.96 -7.34
CA ASP A 162 12.39 -18.33 -7.74
C ASP A 162 13.33 -18.39 -8.97
N ASN A 163 14.47 -17.68 -8.87
CA ASN A 163 15.50 -17.51 -9.91
C ASN A 163 15.07 -16.77 -11.18
N THR A 164 13.96 -16.02 -11.12
CA THR A 164 13.52 -15.14 -12.21
C THR A 164 13.61 -13.70 -11.72
N LEU A 165 14.43 -12.90 -12.40
CA LEU A 165 14.62 -11.49 -12.06
C LEU A 165 13.58 -10.63 -12.79
N TYR A 166 12.83 -9.82 -12.05
CA TYR A 166 11.91 -8.82 -12.56
C TYR A 166 12.50 -7.42 -12.34
N ASN A 167 12.77 -6.72 -13.43
CA ASN A 167 13.11 -5.31 -13.42
C ASN A 167 11.87 -4.48 -13.11
N MET A 168 12.05 -3.39 -12.38
CA MET A 168 10.95 -2.60 -11.84
C MET A 168 11.08 -1.14 -12.30
N GLU A 169 9.96 -0.53 -12.69
CA GLU A 169 9.91 0.85 -13.17
C GLU A 169 8.71 1.59 -12.56
N ILE A 170 8.90 2.81 -12.05
CA ILE A 170 7.78 3.66 -11.60
C ILE A 170 7.03 4.16 -12.84
N ALA A 171 5.76 3.80 -12.97
CA ALA A 171 4.87 4.37 -13.99
C ALA A 171 4.33 5.73 -13.57
N HIS A 172 3.89 5.86 -12.32
CA HIS A 172 3.28 7.08 -11.80
C HIS A 172 3.22 7.07 -10.27
N ILE A 173 3.16 8.27 -9.71
CA ILE A 173 2.85 8.53 -8.29
C ILE A 173 1.54 9.31 -8.24
N VAL A 174 0.55 8.74 -7.57
CA VAL A 174 -0.81 9.29 -7.47
C VAL A 174 -1.08 9.72 -6.03
N CYS A 175 -1.45 10.98 -5.85
CA CYS A 175 -1.84 11.54 -4.57
C CYS A 175 -2.90 12.61 -4.81
N ASP A 176 -3.77 12.83 -3.82
CA ASP A 176 -4.66 13.98 -3.83
C ASP A 176 -3.86 15.28 -3.64
N ALA A 177 -4.49 16.43 -3.84
CA ALA A 177 -3.77 17.71 -3.80
C ALA A 177 -3.13 18.00 -2.41
N PRO A 178 -3.81 17.75 -1.26
CA PRO A 178 -3.19 17.82 0.06
C PRO A 178 -1.96 16.93 0.25
N ALA A 179 -2.05 15.63 -0.08
CA ALA A 179 -0.93 14.72 0.07
C ALA A 179 0.21 15.08 -0.89
N LYS A 180 -0.10 15.48 -2.13
CA LYS A 180 0.91 15.98 -3.09
C LYS A 180 1.68 17.16 -2.54
N ALA A 181 0.98 18.15 -1.98
CA ALA A 181 1.61 19.33 -1.40
C ALA A 181 2.52 18.97 -0.21
N PHE A 182 2.07 18.03 0.63
CA PHE A 182 2.87 17.48 1.71
C PHE A 182 4.16 16.82 1.19
N LEU A 183 4.05 15.88 0.25
CA LEU A 183 5.20 15.14 -0.30
C LEU A 183 6.22 16.06 -0.97
N LEU A 184 5.76 17.06 -1.74
CA LEU A 184 6.64 18.01 -2.43
C LEU A 184 7.16 19.13 -1.51
N LYS A 185 6.69 19.20 -0.25
CA LYS A 185 6.97 20.30 0.69
C LYS A 185 6.60 21.68 0.10
N VAL A 186 5.51 21.76 -0.66
CA VAL A 186 5.00 23.00 -1.27
C VAL A 186 3.74 23.50 -0.56
N LYS A 187 3.34 24.74 -0.85
CA LYS A 187 2.08 25.31 -0.34
C LYS A 187 0.89 24.52 -0.89
N SER A 188 -0.17 24.42 -0.08
CA SER A 188 -1.41 23.73 -0.48
C SER A 188 -2.04 24.37 -1.71
N HIS A 189 -2.83 23.61 -2.46
CA HIS A 189 -3.59 24.06 -3.64
C HIS A 189 -4.48 25.30 -3.40
N ASN A 190 -4.89 25.59 -2.16
CA ASN A 190 -5.67 26.77 -1.79
C ASN A 190 -4.83 28.02 -1.47
N ALA A 191 -3.52 27.94 -1.56
CA ALA A 191 -2.65 29.09 -1.35
C ALA A 191 -2.59 29.97 -2.61
N TYR A 192 -2.38 31.28 -2.42
CA TYR A 192 -2.17 32.22 -3.52
C TYR A 192 -1.01 31.81 -4.44
N HIS A 193 0.04 31.19 -3.92
CA HIS A 193 1.08 30.52 -4.72
C HIS A 193 1.01 28.99 -4.54
N GLY A 194 -0.16 28.42 -4.78
CA GLY A 194 -0.44 26.99 -4.62
C GLY A 194 -0.21 26.14 -5.87
N CYS A 195 0.07 26.77 -7.02
CA CYS A 195 0.34 26.09 -8.28
C CYS A 195 1.67 25.34 -8.19
N ASN A 196 1.66 24.02 -8.44
CA ASN A 196 2.87 23.19 -8.42
C ASN A 196 3.59 23.12 -9.79
N THR A 197 3.13 23.92 -10.76
CA THR A 197 3.59 23.90 -12.15
C THR A 197 3.91 25.31 -12.67
N CYS A 198 3.47 26.35 -11.97
CA CYS A 198 3.60 27.75 -12.35
C CYS A 198 3.93 28.60 -11.12
N ILE A 199 4.49 29.79 -11.33
CA ILE A 199 4.90 30.72 -10.27
C ILE A 199 3.80 31.77 -9.98
N ASP A 200 2.76 31.80 -10.81
CA ASP A 200 1.66 32.76 -10.75
C ASP A 200 0.98 32.85 -9.39
N GLU A 201 0.61 34.08 -9.03
CA GLU A 201 -0.28 34.34 -7.91
C GLU A 201 -1.73 34.11 -8.36
N GLY A 202 -2.40 33.15 -7.72
CA GLY A 202 -3.80 32.85 -7.95
C GLY A 202 -4.71 33.92 -7.36
N VAL A 203 -5.90 34.06 -7.93
CA VAL A 203 -6.96 34.95 -7.45
C VAL A 203 -8.06 34.09 -6.85
N PHE A 204 -8.53 34.45 -5.66
CA PHE A 204 -9.66 33.77 -5.03
C PHE A 204 -10.99 34.27 -5.63
N ASN A 205 -11.70 33.39 -6.33
CA ASN A 205 -13.04 33.66 -6.84
C ASN A 205 -13.93 32.42 -6.63
N LYS A 206 -14.53 32.30 -5.44
CA LYS A 206 -15.22 31.10 -4.90
C LYS A 206 -14.30 29.88 -4.70
N THR A 207 -13.34 29.68 -5.60
CA THR A 207 -12.22 28.74 -5.53
C THR A 207 -10.93 29.47 -5.94
N MET A 208 -9.77 28.93 -5.54
CA MET A 208 -8.48 29.47 -6.00
C MET A 208 -8.33 29.24 -7.51
N THR A 209 -8.07 30.30 -8.28
CA THR A 209 -7.99 30.26 -9.75
C THR A 209 -6.70 30.90 -10.24
N PHE A 210 -5.96 30.20 -11.10
CA PHE A 210 -4.77 30.72 -11.77
C PHE A 210 -5.14 31.06 -13.20
N LEU A 211 -5.09 32.35 -13.55
CA LEU A 211 -5.64 32.88 -14.80
C LEU A 211 -4.59 33.04 -15.91
N THR A 212 -3.31 32.94 -15.57
CA THR A 212 -2.21 33.12 -16.50
C THR A 212 -1.96 31.82 -17.29
N THR A 213 -1.86 31.94 -18.61
CA THR A 213 -1.53 30.84 -19.53
C THR A 213 -0.05 30.78 -19.92
N ASN A 214 0.77 31.67 -19.37
CA ASN A 214 2.20 31.73 -19.67
C ASN A 214 2.96 30.74 -18.78
N ILE A 215 3.16 29.54 -19.31
CA ILE A 215 4.09 28.57 -18.73
C ILE A 215 5.50 29.05 -19.08
N ASP A 216 6.11 29.82 -18.20
CA ASP A 216 7.55 30.07 -18.28
C ASP A 216 8.28 28.75 -18.00
N ASN A 217 8.70 28.07 -19.08
CA ASN A 217 9.46 26.81 -19.06
C ASN A 217 10.91 26.99 -18.54
N SER A 218 11.18 27.99 -17.71
CA SER A 218 12.51 28.28 -17.20
C SER A 218 12.64 27.81 -15.76
N SER A 219 12.74 26.49 -15.55
CA SER A 219 13.36 25.82 -14.39
C SER A 219 13.10 24.31 -14.47
N TYR A 220 13.96 23.60 -15.20
CA TYR A 220 14.25 22.18 -14.96
C TYR A 220 15.65 22.08 -14.38
#